data_AF-X1JJK3-F1
#
_entry.id   AF-X1JJK3-F1
#
_cell.length_a   1.000
_cell.length_b   1.000
_cell.length_c   1.000
_cell.angle_alpha   90.00
_cell.angle_beta   90.00
_cell.angle_gamma   90.00
#
_symmetry.space_group_name_H-M   'P 1'
#
loop_
_entity.id
_entity.type
_entity.pdbx_description
1 polymer ?
#
loop_
_entity_poly.entity_id
_entity_poly.type
_entity_poly.pdbx_seq_one_letter_code
_entity_poly.pdbx_strand_id
1 'polypeptide(L)'
;IIGILIVWAGIKILLDGYQKCIQLAPVRGFPLLPIGASLISIAAAYFIARKEKAIGRLINSQSLLANARESFLDILISAVVLIGILLAYARILYVEGAIIILISLLVLKLGVETIRASFLILMDANLDPKLVSEIEEKIDQIYGVKGVGEVKIRQSGPFKMVE
;
A
#
# COMPACT_ATOMS: atom_id res chain seq x y z
N ILE A 1 -3.75 4.83 14.87
CA ILE A 1 -2.79 5.97 14.87
C ILE A 1 -2.14 6.11 13.49
N ILE A 2 -1.43 5.09 12.99
CA ILE A 2 -0.71 5.12 11.70
C ILE A 2 -1.61 5.57 10.54
N GLY A 3 -2.80 4.96 10.38
CA GLY A 3 -3.73 5.33 9.30
C GLY A 3 -4.16 6.81 9.32
N ILE A 4 -4.34 7.42 10.50
CA ILE A 4 -4.69 8.84 10.64
C ILE A 4 -3.53 9.72 10.15
N LEU A 5 -2.28 9.36 10.49
CA LEU A 5 -1.09 10.07 10.02
C LEU A 5 -0.95 10.01 8.50
N ILE A 6 -1.24 8.85 7.88
CA ILE A 6 -1.21 8.68 6.42
C ILE A 6 -2.24 9.58 5.76
N VAL A 7 -3.49 9.61 6.27
CA VAL A 7 -4.54 10.48 5.72
C VAL A 7 -4.15 11.95 5.85
N TRP A 8 -3.64 12.36 7.02
CA TRP A 8 -3.18 13.74 7.22
C TRP A 8 -2.05 14.14 6.27
N ALA A 9 -1.04 13.27 6.10
CA ALA A 9 0.03 13.47 5.13
C ALA A 9 -0.51 13.54 3.69
N GLY A 10 -1.46 12.67 3.33
CA GLY A 10 -2.13 12.70 2.03
C GLY A 10 -2.84 14.03 1.74
N ILE A 11 -3.56 14.59 2.72
CA ILE A 11 -4.22 15.91 2.58
C ILE A 11 -3.18 17.01 2.38
N LYS A 12 -2.06 16.97 3.12
CA LYS A 12 -0.96 17.92 2.96
C LYS A 12 -0.38 17.88 1.54
N ILE A 13 -0.08 16.69 1.03
CA ILE A 13 0.47 16.49 -0.32
C ILE A 13 -0.53 16.96 -1.39
N LEU A 14 -1.83 16.71 -1.19
CA LEU A 14 -2.88 17.19 -2.09
C LEU A 14 -2.90 18.73 -2.17
N LEU A 15 -2.84 19.40 -1.02
CA LEU A 15 -2.79 20.86 -0.93
C LEU A 15 -1.52 21.41 -1.59
N ASP A 16 -0.37 20.79 -1.35
CA ASP A 16 0.90 21.18 -1.98
C ASP A 16 0.86 21.01 -3.50
N GLY A 17 0.24 19.92 -3.98
CA GLY A 17 0.03 19.66 -5.41
C GLY A 17 -0.89 20.70 -6.06
N TYR A 18 -1.97 21.08 -5.39
CA TYR A 18 -2.88 22.13 -5.84
C TYR A 18 -2.19 23.50 -5.89
N GLN A 19 -1.40 23.83 -4.86
CA GLN A 19 -0.60 25.06 -4.84
C GLN A 19 0.44 25.09 -5.96
N LYS A 20 1.14 23.98 -6.22
CA LYS A 20 2.09 23.86 -7.34
C LYS A 20 1.44 23.96 -8.72
N CYS A 21 0.16 23.60 -8.86
CA CYS A 21 -0.59 23.87 -10.08
C CYS A 21 -0.85 25.37 -10.29
N ILE A 22 -1.01 26.16 -9.23
CA ILE A 22 -1.44 27.57 -9.33
C ILE A 22 -0.26 28.54 -9.25
N GLN A 23 0.72 28.27 -8.39
CA GLN A 23 1.90 29.11 -8.21
C GLN A 23 3.08 28.58 -9.02
N LEU A 24 3.61 29.42 -9.91
CA LEU A 24 4.88 29.18 -10.57
C LEU A 24 6.02 29.35 -9.56
N ALA A 25 6.54 28.24 -9.04
CA ALA A 25 7.84 28.27 -8.38
C ALA A 25 8.93 28.52 -9.45
N PRO A 26 9.81 29.53 -9.29
CA PRO A 26 10.91 29.73 -10.22
C PRO A 26 11.86 28.54 -10.13
N VAL A 27 11.95 27.77 -11.22
CA VAL A 27 12.89 26.64 -11.33
C VAL A 27 14.31 27.20 -11.38
N ARG A 28 14.97 27.25 -10.22
CA ARG A 28 16.38 27.64 -10.11
C ARG A 28 17.26 26.44 -10.47
N GLY A 29 17.77 26.42 -11.71
CA GLY A 29 18.81 25.49 -12.15
C GLY A 29 18.30 24.12 -12.60
N PHE A 30 19.24 23.29 -13.08
CA PHE A 30 18.96 21.91 -13.51
C PHE A 30 18.72 21.01 -12.28
N PRO A 31 17.63 20.24 -12.21
CA PRO A 31 17.25 19.47 -11.02
C PRO A 31 18.05 18.15 -10.89
N LEU A 32 19.38 18.23 -10.76
CA LEU A 32 20.26 17.06 -10.57
C LEU A 32 19.93 16.27 -9.30
N LEU A 33 19.68 16.96 -8.18
CA LEU A 33 19.40 16.32 -6.89
C LEU A 33 18.07 15.53 -6.90
N PRO A 34 16.92 16.09 -7.32
CA PRO A 34 15.67 15.33 -7.41
C PRO A 34 15.74 14.13 -8.36
N ILE A 35 16.41 14.29 -9.51
CA ILE A 35 16.60 13.21 -10.49
C ILE A 35 17.43 12.08 -9.88
N GLY A 36 18.57 12.42 -9.26
CA GLY A 36 19.45 11.45 -8.60
C GLY A 36 18.74 10.69 -7.47
N ALA A 37 18.00 11.41 -6.62
CA ALA A 37 17.23 10.81 -5.52
C ALA A 37 16.15 9.84 -6.04
N SER A 38 15.42 10.23 -7.09
CA SER A 38 14.40 9.37 -7.69
C SER A 38 15.01 8.11 -8.34
N LEU A 39 16.13 8.23 -9.04
CA LEU A 39 16.86 7.09 -9.60
C LEU A 39 17.33 6.11 -8.51
N ILE A 40 17.89 6.62 -7.41
CA ILE A 40 18.32 5.80 -6.28
C ILE A 40 17.10 5.09 -5.65
N SER A 41 15.98 5.81 -5.48
CA SER A 41 14.74 5.24 -4.96
C SER A 41 14.22 4.10 -5.84
N ILE A 42 14.18 4.30 -7.17
CA ILE A 42 13.77 3.26 -8.14
C ILE A 42 14.68 2.04 -8.03
N ALA A 43 16.01 2.24 -7.98
CA ALA A 43 16.97 1.14 -7.87
C ALA A 43 16.81 0.35 -6.56
N ALA A 44 16.62 1.06 -5.44
CA ALA A 44 16.40 0.44 -4.14
C ALA A 44 15.08 -0.36 -4.11
N ALA A 45 13.97 0.25 -4.54
CA ALA A 45 12.67 -0.39 -4.57
C ALA A 45 12.66 -1.61 -5.51
N TYR A 46 13.36 -1.54 -6.64
CA TYR A 46 13.54 -2.68 -7.54
C TYR A 46 14.28 -3.84 -6.89
N PHE A 47 15.35 -3.56 -6.14
CA PHE A 47 16.11 -4.60 -5.44
C PHE A 47 15.26 -5.27 -4.35
N ILE A 48 14.51 -4.47 -3.58
CA ILE A 48 13.59 -4.96 -2.54
C ILE A 48 12.50 -5.84 -3.17
N ALA A 49 11.78 -5.32 -4.17
CA ALA A 49 10.72 -6.04 -4.86
C ALA A 49 11.20 -7.39 -5.42
N ARG A 50 12.40 -7.43 -5.99
CA ARG A 50 13.00 -8.66 -6.52
C ARG A 50 13.27 -9.68 -5.42
N LYS A 51 13.80 -9.25 -4.27
CA LYS A 51 14.12 -10.13 -3.13
C LYS A 51 12.86 -10.65 -2.46
N GLU A 52 11.89 -9.78 -2.19
CA GLU A 52 10.60 -10.13 -1.60
C GLU A 52 9.84 -11.13 -2.48
N LYS A 53 9.81 -10.90 -3.81
CA LYS A 53 9.16 -11.82 -4.75
C LYS A 53 9.85 -13.17 -4.81
N ALA A 54 11.19 -13.18 -4.80
CA ALA A 54 11.97 -14.43 -4.85
C ALA A 54 11.73 -15.27 -3.59
N ILE A 55 11.89 -14.66 -2.42
CA ILE A 55 11.69 -15.34 -1.13
C ILE A 55 10.22 -15.72 -0.97
N GLY A 56 9.29 -14.83 -1.31
CA GLY A 56 7.85 -15.04 -1.14
C GLY A 56 7.32 -16.23 -1.92
N ARG A 57 7.87 -16.48 -3.12
CA ARG A 57 7.59 -17.70 -3.89
C ARG A 57 8.21 -18.94 -3.27
N LEU A 58 9.43 -18.82 -2.74
CA LEU A 58 10.16 -19.93 -2.12
C LEU A 58 9.45 -20.45 -0.88
N ILE A 59 8.89 -19.55 -0.06
CA ILE A 59 8.17 -19.89 1.18
C ILE A 59 6.64 -19.91 1.02
N ASN A 60 6.11 -19.76 -0.21
CA ASN A 60 4.68 -19.64 -0.49
C ASN A 60 3.92 -18.63 0.41
N SER A 61 4.58 -17.53 0.80
CA SER A 61 3.99 -16.52 1.68
C SER A 61 3.21 -15.49 0.88
N GLN A 62 1.88 -15.50 1.03
CA GLN A 62 1.00 -14.48 0.45
C GLN A 62 1.30 -13.07 0.98
N SER A 63 1.69 -12.96 2.25
CA SER A 63 2.07 -11.67 2.85
C SER A 63 3.34 -11.10 2.20
N LEU A 64 4.37 -11.93 1.99
CA LEU A 64 5.61 -11.46 1.36
C LEU A 64 5.41 -11.16 -0.14
N LEU A 65 4.51 -11.89 -0.80
CA LEU A 65 4.12 -11.62 -2.18
C LEU A 65 3.30 -10.33 -2.31
N ALA A 66 2.50 -9.98 -1.30
CA ALA A 66 1.81 -8.71 -1.20
C ALA A 66 2.80 -7.55 -1.01
N ASN A 67 3.78 -7.69 -0.12
CA ASN A 67 4.87 -6.72 0.05
C ASN A 67 5.64 -6.49 -1.25
N ALA A 68 5.94 -7.57 -2.00
CA ALA A 68 6.59 -7.45 -3.30
C ALA A 68 5.76 -6.65 -4.34
N ARG A 69 4.42 -6.70 -4.25
CA ARG A 69 3.53 -5.88 -5.08
C ARG A 69 3.52 -4.42 -4.63
N GLU A 70 3.58 -4.17 -3.32
CA GLU A 70 3.70 -2.82 -2.76
C GLU A 70 5.01 -2.17 -3.21
N SER A 71 6.14 -2.86 -3.06
CA SER A 71 7.45 -2.42 -3.58
C SER A 71 7.42 -2.14 -5.08
N PHE A 72 6.58 -2.85 -5.86
CA PHE A 72 6.40 -2.56 -7.29
C PHE A 72 5.60 -1.26 -7.53
N LEU A 73 4.59 -0.97 -6.71
CA LEU A 73 3.87 0.29 -6.75
C LEU A 73 4.81 1.46 -6.43
N ASP A 74 5.72 1.29 -5.47
CA ASP A 74 6.72 2.32 -5.14
C ASP A 74 7.64 2.64 -6.32
N ILE A 75 8.06 1.61 -7.08
CA ILE A 75 8.82 1.81 -8.33
C ILE A 75 8.02 2.66 -9.32
N LEU A 76 6.73 2.34 -9.51
CA LEU A 76 5.86 3.09 -10.43
C LEU A 76 5.68 4.53 -9.97
N ILE A 77 5.45 4.76 -8.66
CA ILE A 77 5.31 6.09 -8.09
C ILE A 77 6.60 6.89 -8.30
N SER A 78 7.76 6.34 -7.97
CA SER A 78 9.05 7.01 -8.17
C SER A 78 9.34 7.29 -9.66
N ALA A 79 8.95 6.40 -10.57
CA ALA A 79 9.05 6.63 -12.00
C ALA A 79 8.14 7.76 -12.49
N VAL A 80 6.90 7.82 -11.99
CA VAL A 80 5.96 8.92 -12.28
C VAL A 80 6.52 10.25 -11.75
N VAL A 81 7.11 10.27 -10.55
CA VAL A 81 7.79 11.46 -9.99
C VAL A 81 8.97 11.88 -10.87
N LEU A 82 9.80 10.93 -11.33
CA LEU A 82 10.91 11.21 -12.25
C LEU A 82 10.43 11.88 -13.53
N ILE A 83 9.37 11.32 -14.14
CA ILE A 83 8.73 11.89 -15.33
C ILE A 83 8.21 13.29 -15.04
N GLY A 84 7.57 13.50 -13.89
CA GLY A 84 7.11 14.82 -13.45
C GLY A 84 8.23 15.86 -13.36
N ILE A 85 9.38 15.48 -12.80
CA ILE A 85 10.57 16.35 -12.71
C ILE A 85 11.11 16.70 -14.10
N LEU A 86 11.19 15.72 -15.01
CA LEU A 86 11.67 15.94 -16.37
C LEU A 86 10.71 16.84 -17.17
N LEU A 87 9.39 16.65 -17.03
CA LEU A 87 8.38 17.47 -17.71
C LEU A 87 8.30 18.88 -17.13
N ALA A 88 8.51 19.04 -15.82
CA ALA A 88 8.68 20.35 -15.19
C ALA A 88 9.91 21.08 -15.75
N TYR A 89 11.02 20.38 -15.97
CA TYR A 89 12.20 20.95 -16.63
C TYR A 89 11.93 21.33 -18.09
N ALA A 90 11.13 20.55 -18.82
CA ALA A 90 10.70 20.84 -20.19
C ALA A 90 9.68 22.01 -20.30
N ARG A 91 9.43 22.76 -19.20
CA ARG A 91 8.47 23.87 -19.10
C ARG A 91 7.02 23.50 -19.41
N ILE A 92 6.65 22.21 -19.35
CA ILE A 92 5.24 21.83 -19.44
C ILE A 92 4.61 22.09 -18.06
N LEU A 93 4.01 23.28 -17.95
CA LEU A 93 3.35 23.75 -16.75
C LEU A 93 2.24 22.78 -16.31
N TYR A 94 1.95 22.75 -15.01
CA TYR A 94 0.89 21.94 -14.36
C TYR A 94 1.15 20.44 -14.23
N VAL A 95 2.02 19.84 -15.05
CA VAL A 95 2.21 18.37 -15.05
C VAL A 95 2.73 17.85 -13.71
N GLU A 96 3.69 18.55 -13.10
CA GLU A 96 4.21 18.17 -11.79
C GLU A 96 3.11 18.21 -10.71
N GLY A 97 2.29 19.27 -10.69
CA GLY A 97 1.18 19.39 -9.75
C GLY A 97 0.10 18.32 -9.98
N ALA A 98 -0.24 18.03 -11.24
CA ALA A 98 -1.20 16.97 -11.58
C ALA A 98 -0.72 15.58 -11.12
N ILE A 99 0.58 15.30 -11.27
CA ILE A 99 1.20 14.07 -10.76
C ILE A 99 1.12 13.99 -9.24
N ILE A 100 1.45 15.07 -8.53
CA ILE A 100 1.39 15.12 -7.07
C ILE A 100 -0.04 14.89 -6.58
N ILE A 101 -1.03 15.52 -7.22
CA ILE A 101 -2.45 15.31 -6.92
C ILE A 101 -2.83 13.85 -7.11
N LEU A 102 -2.44 13.23 -8.24
CA LEU A 102 -2.73 11.82 -8.51
C LEU A 102 -2.14 10.89 -7.45
N ILE A 103 -0.88 11.11 -7.06
CA ILE A 103 -0.22 10.33 -6.02
C ILE A 103 -0.90 10.55 -4.65
N SER A 104 -1.28 11.79 -4.32
CA SER A 104 -1.95 12.10 -3.06
C SER A 104 -3.30 11.36 -2.91
N LEU A 105 -4.05 11.19 -4.00
CA LEU A 105 -5.30 10.44 -4.01
C LEU A 105 -5.08 8.94 -3.72
N LEU A 106 -4.01 8.36 -4.28
CA LEU A 106 -3.59 6.99 -3.97
C LEU A 106 -3.24 6.84 -2.48
N VAL A 107 -2.44 7.76 -1.94
CA VAL A 107 -2.05 7.76 -0.52
C VAL A 107 -3.27 7.91 0.40
N LEU A 108 -4.21 8.81 0.06
CA LEU A 108 -5.45 8.97 0.82
C LEU A 108 -6.29 7.69 0.83
N LYS A 109 -6.43 7.03 -0.33
CA LYS A 109 -7.14 5.75 -0.42
C LYS A 109 -6.50 4.69 0.49
N LEU A 110 -5.18 4.54 0.45
CA LEU A 110 -4.43 3.61 1.30
C LEU A 110 -4.60 3.92 2.79
N GLY A 111 -4.57 5.20 3.16
CA GLY A 111 -4.80 5.65 4.53
C GLY A 111 -6.20 5.28 5.05
N VAL A 112 -7.24 5.52 4.25
CA VAL A 112 -8.63 5.15 4.61
C VAL A 112 -8.79 3.63 4.73
N GLU A 113 -8.20 2.87 3.82
CA GLU A 113 -8.23 1.40 3.85
C GLU A 113 -7.54 0.86 5.11
N THR A 114 -6.40 1.43 5.48
CA THR A 114 -5.66 1.07 6.70
C THR A 114 -6.46 1.39 7.97
N ILE A 115 -7.16 2.54 8.00
CA ILE A 115 -8.05 2.89 9.10
C ILE A 115 -9.18 1.86 9.22
N ARG A 116 -9.85 1.53 8.11
CA ARG A 116 -10.93 0.54 8.10
C ARG A 116 -10.46 -0.83 8.58
N ALA A 117 -9.33 -1.31 8.08
CA ALA A 117 -8.73 -2.57 8.52
C ALA A 117 -8.43 -2.55 10.03
N SER A 118 -7.86 -1.45 10.53
CA SER A 118 -7.56 -1.30 11.96
C SER A 118 -8.82 -1.30 12.83
N PHE A 119 -9.90 -0.65 12.37
CA PHE A 119 -11.19 -0.67 13.08
C PHE A 119 -11.82 -2.07 13.08
N LEU A 120 -11.77 -2.79 11.95
CA LEU A 120 -12.27 -4.17 11.86
C LEU A 120 -11.55 -5.09 12.84
N ILE A 121 -10.22 -5.00 12.90
CA ILE A 121 -9.41 -5.75 13.86
C ILE A 121 -9.78 -5.39 15.30
N LEU A 122 -9.97 -4.10 15.59
CA LEU A 122 -10.33 -3.64 16.95
C LEU A 122 -11.73 -4.08 17.38
N MET A 123 -12.65 -4.23 16.44
CA MET A 123 -14.00 -4.74 16.68
C MET A 123 -14.06 -6.28 16.80
N ASP A 124 -12.90 -6.96 16.83
CA ASP A 124 -12.81 -8.44 16.76
C ASP A 124 -13.64 -9.01 15.59
N ALA A 125 -13.78 -8.24 14.50
CA ALA A 125 -14.54 -8.67 13.35
C ALA A 125 -13.79 -9.84 12.68
N ASN A 126 -14.45 -10.99 12.59
CA ASN A 126 -13.90 -12.20 11.99
C ASN A 126 -13.40 -11.89 10.57
N LEU A 127 -12.08 -11.88 10.38
CA LEU A 127 -11.41 -11.36 9.17
C LEU A 127 -11.61 -12.24 7.93
N ASP A 128 -12.12 -13.47 8.09
CA ASP A 128 -12.30 -14.40 6.97
C ASP A 128 -13.53 -15.31 7.14
N PRO A 129 -14.75 -14.81 6.88
CA PRO A 129 -15.99 -15.59 7.01
C PRO A 129 -16.04 -16.82 6.08
N LYS A 130 -15.24 -16.83 5.00
CA LYS A 130 -15.11 -17.99 4.11
C LYS A 130 -14.32 -19.14 4.76
N LEU A 131 -13.29 -18.80 5.54
CA LEU A 131 -12.50 -19.79 6.28
C LEU A 131 -13.29 -20.42 7.43
N VAL A 132 -14.15 -19.64 8.08
CA VAL A 132 -15.08 -20.14 9.11
C VAL A 132 -16.01 -21.19 8.51
N SER A 133 -16.66 -20.87 7.40
CA SER A 133 -17.61 -21.77 6.74
C SER A 133 -16.93 -23.04 6.19
N GLU A 134 -15.72 -22.94 5.64
CA GLU A 134 -14.95 -24.12 5.20
C GLU A 134 -14.56 -25.05 6.37
N ILE A 135 -14.25 -24.47 7.54
CA ILE A 135 -13.93 -25.25 8.74
C ILE A 135 -15.19 -25.91 9.30
N GLU A 136 -16.31 -25.18 9.39
CA GLU A 136 -17.60 -25.72 9.83
C GLU A 136 -18.03 -26.90 8.95
N GLU A 137 -17.94 -26.76 7.63
CA GLU A 137 -18.30 -27.81 6.68
C GLU A 137 -17.43 -29.07 6.86
N LYS A 138 -16.12 -28.91 7.09
CA LYS A 138 -15.23 -30.05 7.34
C LYS A 138 -15.48 -30.74 8.67
N ILE A 139 -15.81 -29.99 9.72
CA ILE A 139 -16.11 -30.56 11.03
C ILE A 139 -17.44 -31.33 10.98
N ASP A 140 -18.44 -30.81 10.26
CA ASP A 140 -19.76 -31.45 10.12
C ASP A 140 -19.68 -32.79 9.35
N GLN A 141 -18.67 -32.97 8.49
CA GLN A 141 -18.40 -34.23 7.80
C GLN A 141 -17.78 -35.32 8.71
N ILE A 142 -17.38 -35.00 9.94
CA ILE A 142 -16.76 -35.98 10.86
C ILE A 142 -17.85 -36.80 11.56
N TYR A 143 -17.80 -38.12 11.36
CA TYR A 143 -18.75 -39.05 11.95
C TYR A 143 -18.76 -38.98 13.49
N GLY A 144 -19.90 -38.58 14.07
CA GLY A 144 -20.10 -38.43 15.52
C GLY A 144 -20.30 -36.99 15.99
N VAL A 145 -20.08 -35.99 15.13
CA VAL A 145 -20.41 -34.58 15.42
C VAL A 145 -21.93 -34.37 15.31
N LYS A 146 -22.53 -33.73 16.32
CA LYS A 146 -23.98 -33.42 16.35
C LYS A 146 -24.32 -31.98 15.97
N GLY A 147 -23.29 -31.20 15.63
CA GLY A 147 -23.35 -29.78 15.28
C GLY A 147 -22.10 -29.04 15.72
N VAL A 148 -21.72 -28.00 14.97
CA VAL A 148 -20.60 -27.10 15.29
C VAL A 148 -21.15 -25.88 16.03
N GLY A 149 -20.51 -25.48 17.13
CA GLY A 149 -20.81 -24.24 17.85
C GLY A 149 -20.25 -23.00 17.12
N GLU A 150 -20.06 -21.88 17.83
CA GLU A 150 -19.42 -20.69 17.26
C GLU A 150 -17.91 -20.95 17.05
N VAL A 151 -17.45 -21.01 15.79
CA VAL A 151 -16.02 -21.13 15.46
C VAL A 151 -15.36 -19.76 15.52
N LYS A 152 -14.39 -19.59 16.42
CA LYS A 152 -13.60 -18.34 16.54
C LYS A 152 -12.22 -18.53 15.95
N ILE A 153 -11.92 -17.73 14.93
CA ILE A 153 -10.61 -17.74 14.29
C ILE A 153 -9.87 -16.47 14.69
N ARG A 154 -8.81 -16.63 15.47
CA ARG A 154 -7.89 -15.53 15.81
C ARG A 154 -6.65 -15.64 14.95
N GLN A 155 -6.29 -14.56 14.26
CA GLN A 155 -5.06 -14.50 13.46
C GLN A 155 -4.01 -13.65 14.19
N SER A 156 -2.85 -14.25 14.47
CA SER A 156 -1.68 -13.57 15.03
C SER A 156 -0.49 -13.76 14.09
N GLY A 157 -0.28 -12.79 13.20
CA GLY A 157 0.78 -12.86 12.18
C GLY A 157 0.59 -14.05 11.22
N PRO A 158 1.58 -14.96 11.09
CA PRO A 158 1.47 -16.14 10.24
C PRO A 158 0.67 -17.29 10.87
N PHE A 159 0.35 -17.23 12.17
CA PHE A 159 -0.35 -18.30 12.88
C PHE A 159 -1.85 -17.99 12.97
N LYS A 160 -2.67 -19.01 12.72
CA LYS A 160 -4.13 -18.98 12.90
C LYS A 160 -4.49 -19.92 14.04
N MET A 161 -5.14 -19.39 15.06
CA MET A 161 -5.66 -20.15 16.20
C MET A 161 -7.16 -20.29 16.00
N VAL A 162 -7.65 -21.52 16.09
CA VAL A 162 -9.08 -21.87 15.90
C VAL A 162 -9.57 -22.43 17.22
N GLU A 163 -10.64 -21.83 17.75
CA GLU A 163 -11.36 -22.26 18.96
C GLU A 163 -12.79 -22.68 18.61
#